data_AF-A0A6V7INL8-F1
#
_entry.id   AF-A0A6V7INL8-F1
#
_cell.length_a   1.000
_cell.length_b   1.000
_cell.length_c   1.000
_cell.angle_alpha   90.00
_cell.angle_beta   90.00
_cell.angle_gamma   90.00
#
_symmetry.space_group_name_H-M   'P 1'
#
loop_
_entity.id
_entity.type
_entity.pdbx_description
1 polymer ?
#
loop_
_entity_poly.entity_id
_entity_poly.type
_entity_poly.pdbx_seq_one_letter_code
_entity_poly.pdbx_strand_id
1 'polypeptide(L)'
;TSRPIQLEGNVDIIDLASNDITEEERCVFVGWGDTEDSNGVGHSSELRYGYGEVYSVTTCRKAFPQMQDYEFCFLHIESDPSTIDS
;
A
#
# COMPACT_ATOMS: atom_id res chain seq x y z
N THR A 1 -30.58 8.40 0.86
CA THR A 1 -30.07 9.79 0.99
C THR A 1 -28.65 9.74 1.51
N SER A 2 -27.68 10.32 0.80
CA SER A 2 -26.33 10.52 1.33
C SER A 2 -26.29 11.82 2.17
N ARG A 3 -25.50 11.81 3.25
CA ARG A 3 -25.17 13.00 4.06
C ARG A 3 -23.65 13.07 4.20
N PRO A 4 -23.06 14.28 4.32
CA PRO A 4 -21.63 14.40 4.63
C PRO A 4 -21.27 13.65 5.90
N ILE A 5 -20.10 13.01 5.91
CA ILE A 5 -19.54 12.38 7.10
C ILE A 5 -19.03 13.46 8.08
N GLN A 6 -19.09 13.19 9.37
CA GLN A 6 -18.46 14.03 10.39
C GLN A 6 -17.05 13.52 10.63
N LEU A 7 -16.07 14.43 10.60
CA LEU A 7 -14.65 14.13 10.81
C LEU A 7 -14.37 14.17 12.31
N GLU A 8 -14.67 13.09 13.01
CA GLU A 8 -14.48 12.95 14.46
C GLU A 8 -14.03 11.53 14.79
N GLY A 9 -13.28 11.38 15.89
CA GLY A 9 -12.83 10.08 16.37
C GLY A 9 -11.85 9.41 15.40
N ASN A 10 -12.29 8.32 14.77
CA ASN A 10 -11.49 7.49 13.86
C ASN A 10 -11.71 7.82 12.38
N VAL A 11 -12.29 8.98 12.07
CA VAL A 11 -12.52 9.46 10.71
C VAL A 11 -11.75 10.76 10.49
N ASP A 12 -10.82 10.73 9.54
CA ASP A 12 -10.02 11.89 9.16
C ASP A 12 -9.78 11.94 7.64
N ILE A 13 -9.30 13.09 7.16
CA ILE A 13 -8.94 13.32 5.75
C ILE A 13 -7.49 12.88 5.52
N ILE A 14 -7.25 12.28 4.35
CA ILE A 14 -5.90 12.10 3.82
C ILE A 14 -5.55 13.27 2.89
N ASP A 15 -4.39 13.89 3.12
CA ASP A 15 -3.88 14.94 2.25
C ASP A 15 -3.37 14.36 0.93
N LEU A 16 -3.63 15.07 -0.16
CA LEU A 16 -3.09 14.70 -1.46
C LEU A 16 -1.61 15.07 -1.54
N ALA A 17 -0.82 14.20 -2.16
CA ALA A 17 0.59 14.45 -2.40
C ALA A 17 0.77 15.71 -3.26
N SER A 18 1.67 16.61 -2.83
CA SER A 18 2.03 17.82 -3.57
C SER A 18 3.18 17.60 -4.55
N ASN A 19 3.88 16.47 -4.45
CA ASN A 19 5.04 16.12 -5.24
C ASN A 19 4.89 14.67 -5.73
N ASP A 20 5.57 14.36 -6.83
CA ASP A 20 5.68 12.99 -7.32
C ASP A 20 6.51 12.14 -6.36
N ILE A 21 6.14 10.86 -6.26
CA ILE A 21 6.83 9.88 -5.44
C ILE A 21 8.19 9.51 -6.03
N THR A 22 9.22 9.40 -5.20
CA THR A 22 10.57 9.02 -5.64
C THR A 22 10.88 7.54 -5.38
N GLU A 23 11.85 6.98 -6.11
CA GLU A 23 12.31 5.60 -5.88
C GLU A 23 12.80 5.44 -4.42
N GLU A 24 12.68 4.23 -3.87
CA GLU A 24 13.05 3.88 -2.48
C GLU A 24 12.16 4.52 -1.40
N GLU A 25 11.16 5.34 -1.76
CA GLU A 25 10.17 5.81 -0.79
C GLU A 25 9.32 4.66 -0.26
N ARG A 26 9.18 4.61 1.07
CA ARG A 26 8.37 3.61 1.75
C ARG A 26 6.91 3.96 1.72
N CYS A 27 6.10 3.00 1.28
CA CYS A 27 4.66 3.07 1.24
C CYS A 27 4.04 2.10 2.24
N VAL A 28 2.88 2.46 2.78
CA VAL A 28 2.02 1.56 3.52
C VAL A 28 0.79 1.28 2.67
N PHE A 29 0.44 0.01 2.50
CA PHE A 29 -0.83 -0.38 1.94
C PHE A 29 -1.69 -1.03 3.03
N VAL A 30 -2.98 -0.71 3.04
CA VAL A 30 -3.92 -1.19 4.06
C VAL A 30 -5.16 -1.76 3.39
N GLY A 31 -5.74 -2.81 3.97
CA GLY A 31 -6.98 -3.37 3.45
C GLY A 31 -7.46 -4.61 4.20
N TRP A 32 -8.64 -5.07 3.79
CA TRP A 32 -9.27 -6.33 4.20
C TRP A 32 -9.25 -7.37 3.07
N GLY A 33 -8.30 -7.24 2.14
CA GLY A 33 -8.17 -8.14 1.01
C GLY A 33 -7.79 -9.55 1.43
N ASP A 34 -7.89 -10.45 0.46
CA ASP A 34 -7.49 -11.85 0.58
C ASP A 34 -6.02 -11.95 1.01
N THR A 35 -5.77 -12.75 2.03
CA THR A 35 -4.42 -13.08 2.50
C THR A 35 -4.10 -14.50 2.07
N GLU A 36 -3.07 -14.69 1.25
CA GLU A 36 -2.62 -16.02 0.86
C GLU A 36 -1.47 -16.47 1.77
N ASP A 37 -1.62 -17.62 2.42
CA ASP A 37 -0.54 -18.28 3.17
C ASP A 37 -0.39 -19.75 2.72
N SER A 38 0.50 -20.50 3.37
CA SER A 38 0.73 -21.92 3.05
C SER A 38 -0.51 -22.83 3.22
N ASN A 39 -1.58 -22.32 3.84
CA ASN A 39 -2.85 -23.01 4.09
C ASN A 39 -3.97 -22.57 3.12
N GLY A 40 -3.68 -21.65 2.19
CA GLY A 40 -4.59 -21.18 1.15
C GLY A 40 -4.99 -19.71 1.30
N VAL A 41 -6.11 -19.34 0.67
CA VAL A 41 -6.66 -17.98 0.73
C VAL A 41 -7.51 -17.82 1.99
N GLY A 42 -7.08 -16.92 2.88
CA GLY A 42 -7.81 -16.46 4.06
C GLY A 42 -8.39 -15.07 3.88
N HIS A 43 -9.41 -14.75 4.68
CA HIS A 43 -9.97 -13.39 4.78
C HIS A 43 -9.86 -12.92 6.24
N SER A 44 -9.43 -11.69 6.46
CA SER A 44 -9.37 -11.09 7.79
C SER A 44 -10.58 -10.18 8.03
N SER A 45 -11.22 -10.31 9.19
CA SER A 45 -12.19 -9.32 9.68
C SER A 45 -11.53 -8.04 10.20
N GLU A 46 -10.21 -8.07 10.38
CA GLU A 46 -9.40 -6.96 10.88
C GLU A 46 -8.70 -6.25 9.73
N LEU A 47 -8.51 -4.93 9.85
CA LEU A 47 -7.74 -4.17 8.89
C LEU A 47 -6.28 -4.64 8.97
N ARG A 48 -5.73 -5.08 7.84
CA ARG A 48 -4.32 -5.44 7.73
C ARG A 48 -3.55 -4.32 7.04
N TYR A 49 -2.25 -4.27 7.32
CA TYR A 49 -1.33 -3.37 6.65
C TYR A 49 -0.06 -4.12 6.26
N GLY A 50 0.61 -3.63 5.23
CA GLY A 50 1.92 -4.08 4.80
C GLY A 50 2.75 -2.91 4.32
N TYR A 51 4.06 -3.14 4.24
CA TYR A 51 5.02 -2.15 3.76
C TYR A 51 5.48 -2.51 2.36
N GLY A 52 5.78 -1.48 1.58
CA GLY A 52 6.44 -1.60 0.30
C GLY A 52 7.38 -0.44 0.05
N GLU A 53 8.25 -0.59 -0.94
CA GLU A 53 9.12 0.49 -1.42
C GLU A 53 8.84 0.76 -2.89
N VAL A 54 8.89 2.02 -3.27
CA VAL A 54 8.69 2.45 -4.66
C VAL A 54 9.82 1.90 -5.49
N TYR A 55 9.43 1.14 -6.52
CA TYR A 55 10.35 0.39 -7.35
C TYR A 55 10.50 1.06 -8.70
N SER A 56 11.68 0.91 -9.31
CA SER A 56 12.01 1.63 -10.53
C SER A 56 11.03 1.34 -11.67
N VAL A 57 10.38 2.41 -12.16
CA VAL A 57 9.44 2.38 -13.28
C VAL A 57 10.10 1.78 -14.53
N THR A 58 11.37 2.10 -14.77
CA THR A 58 12.12 1.56 -15.91
C THR A 58 12.28 0.05 -15.82
N THR A 59 12.55 -0.47 -14.61
CA THR A 59 12.66 -1.91 -14.38
C THR A 59 11.29 -2.58 -14.48
N CYS A 60 10.25 -1.95 -13.93
CA CYS A 60 8.89 -2.46 -14.01
C CYS A 60 8.37 -2.58 -15.44
N ARG A 61 8.60 -1.57 -16.29
CA ARG A 61 8.19 -1.60 -17.70
C ARG A 61 8.81 -2.75 -18.50
N LYS A 62 9.97 -3.27 -18.08
CA LYS A 62 10.56 -4.46 -18.70
C LYS A 62 9.73 -5.71 -18.41
N ALA A 63 9.15 -5.83 -17.22
CA ALA A 63 8.28 -6.94 -16.82
C ALA A 63 6.83 -6.73 -17.27
N PHE A 64 6.37 -5.47 -17.32
CA PHE A 64 5.01 -5.07 -17.66
C PHE A 64 5.04 -3.98 -18.76
N PRO A 65 5.24 -4.35 -20.04
CA PRO A 65 5.38 -3.38 -21.13
C PRO A 65 4.15 -2.50 -21.39
N GLN A 66 2.97 -2.91 -20.89
CA GLN A 66 1.70 -2.20 -21.01
C GLN A 66 1.50 -1.08 -19.96
N MET A 67 2.44 -0.93 -19.02
CA MET A 67 2.32 0.03 -17.92
C MET A 67 2.27 1.46 -18.44
N GLN A 68 1.35 2.25 -17.91
CA GLN A 68 1.10 3.63 -18.32
C GLN A 68 2.01 4.62 -17.58
N ASP A 69 2.04 5.88 -18.02
CA ASP A 69 2.86 6.93 -17.39
C ASP A 69 2.33 7.40 -16.02
N TYR A 70 1.03 7.19 -15.76
CA TYR A 70 0.40 7.53 -14.47
C TYR A 70 0.44 6.37 -13.45
N GLU A 71 1.10 5.26 -13.80
CA GLU A 71 1.26 4.10 -12.94
C GLU A 71 2.68 4.09 -12.35
N PHE A 72 2.79 3.69 -11.10
CA PHE A 72 4.06 3.44 -10.44
C PHE A 72 4.10 2.01 -9.91
N CYS A 73 5.30 1.53 -9.63
CA CYS A 73 5.50 0.24 -9.01
C CYS A 73 5.87 0.38 -7.56
N PHE A 74 5.39 -0.55 -6.75
CA PHE A 74 5.88 -0.77 -5.41
C PHE A 74 6.20 -2.25 -5.25
N LEU A 75 7.25 -2.55 -4.50
CA LEU A 75 7.63 -3.91 -4.14
C LEU A 75 7.28 -4.11 -2.67
N HIS A 76 6.57 -5.20 -2.35
CA HIS A 76 6.35 -5.57 -0.96
C HIS A 76 7.69 -5.87 -0.29
N ILE A 77 7.94 -5.22 0.85
CA ILE A 77 9.05 -5.57 1.72
C ILE A 77 8.47 -6.33 2.91
N GLU A 78 8.96 -7.55 3.14
CA GLU A 78 8.65 -8.23 4.39
C GLU A 78 9.17 -7.34 5.53
N SER A 79 8.27 -6.93 6.41
CA SER A 79 8.66 -6.21 7.62
C SER A 79 9.64 -7.08 8.39
N ASP A 80 10.88 -6.61 8.56
CA ASP A 80 11.82 -7.26 9.47
C ASP A 80 11.15 -7.31 10.87
N PRO A 81 10.90 -8.51 11.43
CA PRO A 81 10.28 -8.67 12.75
C PRO A 81 11.09 -8.04 13.89
N SER A 82 12.30 -7.52 13.64
CA SER A 82 13.17 -6.92 14.65
C SER A 82 12.78 -5.51 15.13
N THR A 83 11.77 -4.84 14.54
CA THR A 83 11.42 -3.44 14.88
C THR A 83 10.13 -3.25 15.68
N ILE A 84 9.53 -4.31 16.21
CA ILE A 84 8.34 -4.22 17.09
C ILE A 84 8.71 -4.06 18.59
N ASP A 85 10.00 -4.10 18.95
CA ASP A 85 10.48 -3.77 20.30
C ASP A 85 11.68 -2.81 20.22
N SER A 86 11.44 -1.50 20.23
CA SER A 86 12.42 -0.45 20.60
C SER A 86 11.71 0.81 21.08
#